data_AF-A0A852UW76-F1
#
_entry.id   AF-A0A852UW76-F1
#
_cell.length_a   1.000
_cell.length_b   1.000
_cell.length_c   1.000
_cell.angle_alpha   90.00
_cell.angle_beta   90.00
_cell.angle_gamma   90.00
#
_symmetry.space_group_name_H-M   'P 1'
#
loop_
_entity.id
_entity.type
_entity.pdbx_description
1 polymer ?
#
loop_
_entity_poly.entity_id
_entity_poly.type
_entity_poly.pdbx_seq_one_letter_code
_entity_poly.pdbx_strand_id
1 'polypeptide(L)' 'MTGDWKRWLTVTGAEHMSFVDYAVLQPQLGLPAFPIDGERSIAITRAYVGAFLDLHLKGKRRPLLDGPSDGYPEVRFW' A
#
# COMPACT_ATOMS: atom_id res chain seq x y z
N MET A 1 -9.68 4.37 -22.96
CA MET A 1 -8.50 4.13 -22.12
C MET A 1 -7.94 2.78 -22.56
N THR A 2 -6.78 2.75 -23.18
CA THR A 2 -6.16 1.52 -23.67
C THR A 2 -5.87 0.59 -22.48
N GLY A 3 -6.25 -0.68 -22.60
CA GLY A 3 -6.29 -1.68 -21.53
C GLY A 3 -4.93 -2.17 -21.02
N ASP A 4 -3.89 -1.35 -21.10
CA ASP A 4 -2.49 -1.78 -20.89
C ASP A 4 -1.91 -1.33 -19.55
N TRP A 5 -2.61 -0.47 -18.80
CA TRP A 5 -2.10 0.01 -17.53
C TRP A 5 -2.22 -1.05 -16.44
N LYS A 6 -1.07 -1.45 -15.90
CA LYS A 6 -0.95 -2.36 -14.76
C LYS A 6 0.30 -2.04 -13.93
N ARG A 7 0.25 -2.35 -12.64
CA ARG A 7 1.41 -2.36 -11.73
C ARG A 7 1.34 -3.59 -10.87
N TRP A 8 2.48 -4.26 -10.69
CA TRP A 8 2.62 -5.32 -9.71
C TRP A 8 3.50 -4.80 -8.59
N LEU A 9 2.90 -4.65 -7.41
CA LEU A 9 3.58 -4.16 -6.22
C LEU A 9 3.56 -5.21 -5.11
N THR A 10 4.62 -5.24 -4.31
CA THR A 10 4.65 -5.97 -3.04
C THR A 10 5.06 -5.03 -1.91
N VAL A 11 4.66 -5.36 -0.67
CA VAL A 11 5.03 -4.60 0.53
C VAL A 11 5.84 -5.51 1.44
N THR A 12 7.11 -5.17 1.68
CA THR A 12 7.99 -5.94 2.57
C THR A 12 7.40 -6.01 3.98
N GLY A 13 7.32 -7.22 4.54
CA GLY A 13 6.78 -7.47 5.88
C GLY A 13 5.26 -7.50 5.98
N ALA A 14 4.54 -7.24 4.87
CA ALA A 14 3.09 -7.38 4.84
C ALA A 14 2.67 -8.84 4.61
N GLU A 15 1.56 -9.21 5.26
CA GLU A 15 0.82 -10.44 5.05
C GLU A 15 -0.57 -10.13 4.48
N HIS A 16 -1.38 -11.16 4.22
CA HIS A 16 -2.69 -11.01 3.56
C HIS A 16 -3.59 -9.98 4.25
N MET A 17 -3.61 -9.98 5.58
CA MET A 17 -4.47 -9.11 6.39
C MET A 17 -3.82 -7.78 6.77
N SER A 18 -2.59 -7.48 6.31
CA SER A 18 -1.92 -6.23 6.64
C SER A 18 -2.58 -5.00 6.00
N PHE A 19 -3.35 -5.19 4.92
CA PHE A 19 -3.97 -4.11 4.14
C PHE A 19 -5.36 -3.68 4.64
N VAL A 20 -5.76 -4.12 5.83
CA VAL A 20 -7.04 -3.79 6.47
C VAL A 20 -6.82 -3.45 7.94
N ASP A 21 -7.83 -2.86 8.60
CA ASP A 21 -7.71 -2.35 9.98
C ASP A 21 -7.31 -3.42 11.01
N TYR A 22 -7.45 -4.70 10.65
CA TYR A 22 -6.95 -5.82 11.44
C TYR A 22 -5.47 -5.70 11.81
N ALA A 23 -4.64 -5.14 10.92
CA ALA A 23 -3.21 -4.91 11.17
C ALA A 23 -2.95 -3.97 12.36
N VAL A 24 -3.85 -3.01 12.59
CA VAL A 24 -3.78 -2.05 13.70
C VAL A 24 -4.45 -2.60 14.95
N LEU A 25 -5.55 -3.34 14.79
CA LEU A 25 -6.38 -3.83 15.89
C LEU A 25 -5.80 -5.08 16.58
N GLN A 26 -5.05 -5.93 15.88
CA GLN A 26 -4.50 -7.17 16.44
C GLN A 26 -3.73 -6.96 17.76
N PRO A 27 -2.71 -6.07 17.82
CA PRO A 27 -1.96 -5.84 19.05
C PRO A 27 -2.83 -5.31 20.19
N GLN A 28 -3.83 -4.49 19.88
CA GLN A 28 -4.77 -3.92 20.86
C GLN A 28 -5.67 -4.98 21.49
N LEU A 29 -5.92 -6.07 20.76
CA LEU A 29 -6.67 -7.24 21.21
C LEU A 29 -5.78 -8.30 21.88
N GLY A 30 -4.49 -8.02 22.10
CA GLY A 30 -3.53 -8.97 22.66
C GLY A 30 -3.11 -10.08 21.70
N LEU A 31 -3.36 -9.91 20.40
CA LEU A 31 -2.94 -10.83 19.35
C LEU A 31 -1.54 -10.44 18.83
N PRO A 32 -0.76 -11.40 18.27
CA PRO A 32 0.53 -11.09 17.66
C PRO A 32 0.41 -10.05 16.55
N ALA A 33 1.38 -9.14 16.48
CA ALA A 33 1.48 -8.17 15.39
C ALA A 33 2.04 -8.82 14.12
N PHE A 34 1.72 -8.25 12.96
CA PHE A 34 2.40 -8.57 11.71
C PHE A 34 3.85 -8.08 11.72
N PRO A 35 4.72 -8.59 10.82
CA PRO A 35 6.10 -8.11 10.71
C PRO A 35 6.22 -6.62 10.37
N ILE A 36 5.30 -6.08 9.56
CA ILE A 36 5.15 -4.63 9.36
C ILE A 36 4.25 -4.03 10.42
N ASP A 37 4.59 -2.83 10.90
CA ASP A 37 3.73 -2.04 11.76
C ASP A 37 2.35 -1.78 11.11
N GLY A 38 1.28 -1.91 11.91
CA GLY A 38 -0.09 -1.82 11.43
C GLY A 38 -0.46 -0.44 10.90
N GLU A 39 -0.09 0.62 11.62
CA GLU A 39 -0.36 2.00 11.18
C GLU A 39 0.40 2.31 9.89
N ARG A 40 1.65 1.83 9.81
CA ARG A 40 2.47 1.94 8.61
C ARG A 40 1.85 1.22 7.42
N SER A 41 1.32 0.02 7.61
CA SER A 41 0.66 -0.74 6.56
C SER A 41 -0.59 -0.04 6.02
N ILE A 42 -1.39 0.54 6.92
CA ILE A 42 -2.57 1.33 6.54
C ILE A 42 -2.19 2.63 5.82
N ALA A 43 -1.11 3.30 6.25
CA ALA A 43 -0.60 4.49 5.57
C ALA A 43 -0.17 4.18 4.12
N ILE A 44 0.56 3.08 3.91
CA ILE A 44 0.94 2.58 2.58
C ILE A 44 -0.32 2.30 1.75
N THR A 45 -1.26 1.55 2.31
CA THR A 45 -2.51 1.17 1.63
C THR A 45 -3.27 2.40 1.15
N ARG A 46 -3.49 3.38 2.03
CA ARG A 46 -4.20 4.62 1.70
C ARG A 46 -3.47 5.44 0.63
N ALA A 47 -2.15 5.55 0.72
CA ALA A 47 -1.35 6.31 -0.23
C ALA A 47 -1.42 5.71 -1.65
N TYR A 48 -1.25 4.39 -1.78
CA TYR A 48 -1.22 3.73 -3.08
C TYR A 48 -2.60 3.57 -3.71
N VAL A 49 -3.63 3.25 -2.92
CA VAL A 49 -5.02 3.24 -3.41
C VAL A 49 -5.46 4.64 -3.82
N GLY A 50 -5.16 5.65 -3.00
CA GLY A 50 -5.44 7.05 -3.33
C GLY A 50 -4.72 7.49 -4.62
N ALA A 51 -3.46 7.08 -4.79
CA ALA A 51 -2.71 7.38 -5.99
C ALA A 51 -3.29 6.73 -7.25
N PHE A 52 -3.72 5.47 -7.16
CA PHE A 52 -4.39 4.76 -8.24
C PHE A 52 -5.68 5.46 -8.65
N LEU A 53 -6.54 5.80 -7.69
CA LEU A 53 -7.81 6.48 -7.98
C LEU A 53 -7.59 7.90 -8.53
N ASP A 54 -6.61 8.64 -8.01
CA ASP A 54 -6.25 9.96 -8.55
C ASP A 54 -5.82 9.87 -10.03
N LEU A 55 -5.03 8.86 -10.40
CA LEU A 55 -4.61 8.65 -11.79
C LEU A 55 -5.80 8.30 -12.69
N HIS A 56 -6.59 7.29 -12.31
CA HIS A 56 -7.58 6.70 -13.21
C HIS A 56 -8.94 7.42 -13.22
N LEU A 57 -9.32 8.05 -12.12
CA LEU A 57 -10.62 8.74 -12.01
C LEU A 57 -10.51 10.25 -12.15
N LYS A 58 -9.33 10.83 -11.89
CA LYS A 58 -9.13 12.29 -11.93
C LYS A 58 -8.07 12.73 -12.94
N GLY A 59 -7.40 11.80 -13.63
CA GLY A 59 -6.32 12.12 -14.57
C GLY A 59 -5.10 12.76 -13.91
N LYS A 60 -4.96 12.65 -12.58
CA LYS A 60 -3.86 13.26 -11.82
C LYS A 60 -2.74 12.25 -11.63
N ARG A 61 -1.62 12.47 -12.33
CA ARG A 61 -0.42 11.64 -12.16
C ARG A 61 0.09 11.71 -10.72
N ARG A 62 0.49 10.56 -10.19
CA ARG A 62 1.09 10.42 -8.86
C ARG A 62 2.41 9.66 -8.98
N PRO A 63 3.55 10.26 -8.58
CA PRO A 63 4.87 9.61 -8.69
C PRO A 63 4.97 8.26 -7.97
N LEU A 64 4.13 8.04 -6.95
CA LEU A 64 4.06 6.78 -6.21
C LEU A 64 3.76 5.55 -7.07
N LEU A 65 3.20 5.71 -8.28
CA LEU A 65 2.91 4.59 -9.17
C LEU A 65 3.98 4.37 -10.25
N ASP A 66 5.04 5.19 -10.25
CA ASP A 66 6.07 5.18 -11.28
C ASP A 66 7.34 4.43 -10.87
N GLY A 67 7.54 4.16 -9.58
CA GLY A 67 8.67 3.40 -9.07
C GLY A 67 8.84 3.48 -7.56
N PRO A 68 9.99 2.99 -7.03
CA PRO A 68 10.30 3.06 -5.60
C PRO A 68 10.23 4.48 -5.04
N SER A 69 9.89 4.59 -3.76
CA SER A 69 9.74 5.87 -3.06
C SER A 69 10.46 5.82 -1.71
N ASP A 70 11.30 6.81 -1.42
CA ASP A 70 11.97 6.92 -0.12
C ASP A 70 10.98 7.14 1.04
N GLY A 71 9.78 7.65 0.74
CA GLY A 71 8.70 7.77 1.71
C GLY A 71 7.98 6.45 1.99
N TYR A 72 8.15 5.44 1.14
CA TYR A 72 7.54 4.10 1.22
C TYR A 72 8.54 3.00 0.82
N PRO A 73 9.68 2.87 1.55
CA PRO A 73 10.75 1.95 1.19
C PRO A 73 10.34 0.46 1.23
N GLU A 74 9.21 0.15 1.87
CA GLU A 74 8.63 -1.20 1.93
C GLU A 74 8.04 -1.63 0.58
N VAL A 75 7.65 -0.69 -0.28
CA VAL A 75 6.96 -0.99 -1.54
C VAL A 75 7.97 -1.30 -2.65
N ARG A 76 7.82 -2.48 -3.26
CA ARG A 76 8.65 -2.98 -4.38
C ARG A 76 7.81 -3.12 -5.64
N PHE A 77 8.46 -2.92 -6.79
CA PHE A 77 7.86 -2.93 -8.12
C PHE A 77 8.40 -4.12 -8.93
N TRP A 78 7.53 -4.70 -9.77
CA TRP A 78 7.82 -5.84 -10.65
C TRP A 78 7.27 -5.60 -12.06
#